data_AF-A0A183GIC4-F1
#
_entry.id   AF-A0A183GIC4-F1
#
_cell.length_a   1.000
_cell.length_b   1.000
_cell.length_c   1.000
_cell.angle_alpha   90.00
_cell.angle_beta   90.00
_cell.angle_gamma   90.00
#
_symmetry.space_group_name_H-M   'P 1'
#
loop_
_entity.id
_entity.type
_entity.pdbx_description
1 polymer ?
#
loop_
_entity_poly.entity_id
_entity_poly.type
_entity_poly.pdbx_seq_one_letter_code
_entity_poly.pdbx_strand_id
1 'polypeptide(L)'
;MKRVSLLGMVSDEYVYVLLGTRGFGFGQLTAGEAERVDAQPIATLSNGMTPFWEDLQNNHADDAIVKDAAKRMLTVDINSDDVDPIILKQFTDNVVPRIRRDPLYCSTQACMSNEGKAMATWSRHLHDVFYLYGLSLSSSLALDPINGLSNAITLSQAMKRSFKGLTGLVTINENGTRVPLYSVYGLDSSYDQTDYLNFTITDGYVVLSKGYTDEYAIWQSRGGKRPLSVPACGFMGENCPKGFWEEYTTYVAVGGAVIGIFLIAVVTFVIYVTSLKISATFYRIRQEQIERNRLLWQIPHSKLRKPANMRELQQQSKRSLQSGPSVMTGDSRFTSETDFGSYEIYFLEKDAVLTAKYPVTGLTRNDYLKFPQV
;
A
#
# COMPACT_ATOMS: atom_id res chain seq x y z
N MET A 1 17.59 13.01 -11.81
CA MET A 1 17.96 11.58 -11.75
C MET A 1 17.11 10.67 -10.84
N LYS A 2 16.29 11.21 -9.93
CA LYS A 2 15.29 10.41 -9.16
C LYS A 2 14.46 9.45 -10.03
N ARG A 3 14.19 9.79 -11.30
CA ARG A 3 13.42 8.92 -12.21
C ARG A 3 14.16 7.65 -12.65
N VAL A 4 15.48 7.67 -12.87
CA VAL A 4 16.23 6.50 -13.37
C VAL A 4 16.24 5.38 -12.33
N SER A 5 16.51 5.75 -11.07
CA SER A 5 16.45 4.82 -9.94
C SER A 5 15.01 4.41 -9.60
N LEU A 6 14.05 5.34 -9.62
CA LEU A 6 12.63 5.02 -9.40
C LEU A 6 12.05 4.08 -10.47
N LEU A 7 12.51 4.20 -11.72
CA LEU A 7 12.06 3.36 -12.84
C LEU A 7 12.79 2.02 -12.90
N GLY A 8 13.73 1.74 -12.00
CA GLY A 8 14.46 0.48 -11.97
C GLY A 8 15.39 0.28 -13.17
N MET A 9 15.83 1.35 -13.85
CA MET A 9 16.63 1.24 -15.08
C MET A 9 18.03 0.64 -14.89
N VAL A 10 18.44 0.52 -13.63
CA VAL A 10 19.70 -0.09 -13.18
C VAL A 10 19.51 -1.58 -12.86
N SER A 11 18.30 -2.13 -12.95
CA SER A 11 18.04 -3.54 -12.73
C SER A 11 18.23 -4.36 -14.00
N ASP A 12 18.50 -5.66 -13.82
CA ASP A 12 18.62 -6.59 -14.95
C ASP A 12 17.26 -7.14 -15.41
N GLU A 13 16.16 -6.64 -14.84
CA GLU A 13 14.80 -7.15 -15.06
C GLU A 13 14.20 -6.63 -16.38
N TYR A 14 14.44 -5.36 -16.71
CA TYR A 14 13.84 -4.69 -17.87
C TYR A 14 14.89 -4.26 -18.89
N VAL A 15 14.54 -4.32 -20.17
CA VAL A 15 15.27 -3.68 -21.26
C VAL A 15 14.51 -2.43 -21.67
N TYR A 16 15.21 -1.31 -21.71
CA TYR A 16 14.63 -0.04 -22.11
C TYR A 16 15.06 0.24 -23.54
N VAL A 17 14.06 0.37 -24.42
CA VAL A 17 14.28 0.73 -25.82
C VAL A 17 13.82 2.16 -26.01
N LEU A 18 14.76 3.05 -26.30
CA LEU A 18 14.48 4.44 -26.64
C LEU A 18 14.30 4.59 -28.15
N LEU A 19 13.31 5.38 -28.55
CA LEU A 19 13.05 5.68 -29.95
C LEU A 19 13.46 7.13 -30.24
N GLY A 20 14.36 7.29 -31.20
CA GLY A 20 14.84 8.55 -31.73
C GLY A 20 14.65 8.61 -33.25
N THR A 21 14.57 9.83 -33.77
CA THR A 21 14.57 10.10 -35.22
C THR A 21 15.54 11.23 -35.57
N ARG A 22 16.56 11.42 -34.74
CA ARG A 22 17.48 12.57 -34.74
C ARG A 22 18.88 12.20 -35.25
N GLY A 23 19.20 10.91 -35.27
CA GLY A 23 20.51 10.38 -35.59
C GLY A 23 21.58 10.80 -34.57
N PHE A 24 21.24 10.80 -33.27
CA PHE A 24 22.19 11.05 -32.17
C PHE A 24 22.55 9.78 -31.41
N GLY A 25 21.65 8.79 -31.36
CA GLY A 25 21.86 7.58 -30.57
C GLY A 25 22.07 7.93 -29.09
N PHE A 26 23.26 7.64 -28.57
CA PHE A 26 23.70 7.94 -27.20
C PHE A 26 24.36 9.33 -27.05
N GLY A 27 24.45 10.09 -28.14
CA GLY A 27 25.05 11.43 -28.16
C GLY A 27 24.09 12.58 -27.82
N GLN A 28 24.66 13.73 -27.49
CA GLN A 28 24.01 15.03 -27.38
C GLN A 28 24.74 16.09 -28.22
N LEU A 29 23.99 17.09 -28.68
CA LEU A 29 24.42 18.11 -29.66
C LEU A 29 25.34 19.21 -29.12
N THR A 30 25.70 19.12 -27.86
CA THR A 30 26.48 20.14 -27.15
C THR A 30 27.97 19.94 -27.38
N ALA A 31 28.69 21.07 -27.49
CA ALA A 31 30.12 21.10 -27.78
C ALA A 31 30.91 20.22 -26.80
N GLY A 32 31.48 19.15 -27.34
CA GLY A 32 32.50 18.38 -26.67
C GLY A 32 33.81 19.18 -26.65
N GLU A 33 34.36 19.31 -25.44
CA GLU A 33 35.74 19.73 -25.13
C GLU A 33 36.09 21.20 -25.39
N ALA A 34 35.67 22.09 -24.46
CA ALA A 34 36.46 23.26 -24.04
C ALA A 34 35.99 23.91 -22.71
N GLU A 35 34.74 23.69 -22.27
CA GLU A 35 34.12 24.54 -21.22
C GLU A 35 33.54 23.78 -20.01
N ARG A 36 34.16 22.70 -19.54
CA ARG A 36 34.07 22.46 -18.09
C ARG A 36 35.13 23.31 -17.42
N VAL A 37 34.75 24.52 -16.99
CA VAL A 37 35.57 25.28 -16.04
C VAL A 37 35.74 24.38 -14.82
N ASP A 38 36.97 23.94 -14.57
CA ASP A 38 37.38 23.10 -13.42
C ASP A 38 37.01 21.60 -13.43
N ALA A 39 36.81 20.94 -14.58
CA ALA A 39 36.69 19.48 -14.61
C ALA A 39 37.45 18.78 -15.76
N GLN A 40 37.60 17.45 -15.64
CA GLN A 40 38.29 16.59 -16.61
C GLN A 40 37.61 16.66 -18.00
N PRO A 41 38.38 16.54 -19.09
CA PRO A 41 37.84 16.53 -20.45
C PRO A 41 36.85 15.38 -20.65
N ILE A 42 35.80 15.66 -21.42
CA ILE A 42 34.71 14.70 -21.67
C ILE A 42 35.11 13.81 -22.84
N ALA A 43 35.19 12.50 -22.62
CA ALA A 43 35.41 11.54 -23.70
C ALA A 43 34.23 11.61 -24.68
N THR A 44 34.54 11.90 -25.95
CA THR A 44 33.57 11.86 -27.05
C THR A 44 33.33 10.41 -27.49
N LEU A 45 32.11 10.12 -27.94
CA LEU A 45 31.78 8.84 -28.57
C LEU A 45 32.44 8.77 -29.95
N SER A 46 32.57 7.57 -30.53
CA SER A 46 33.10 7.37 -31.89
C SER A 46 32.35 8.14 -32.97
N ASN A 47 31.07 8.44 -32.76
CA ASN A 47 30.25 9.28 -33.64
C ASN A 47 30.57 10.80 -33.54
N GLY A 48 31.55 11.19 -32.72
CA GLY A 48 31.99 12.57 -32.51
C GLY A 48 31.11 13.40 -31.58
N MET A 49 30.05 12.81 -31.01
CA MET A 49 29.15 13.50 -30.10
C MET A 49 29.54 13.30 -28.64
N THR A 50 29.15 14.26 -27.81
CA THR A 50 29.27 14.13 -26.36
C THR A 50 28.24 13.12 -25.86
N PRO A 51 28.56 12.17 -24.96
CA PRO A 51 27.58 11.25 -24.43
C PRO A 51 26.46 11.95 -23.66
N PHE A 52 25.22 11.45 -23.73
CA PHE A 52 24.06 12.10 -23.11
C PHE A 52 24.08 12.08 -21.57
N TRP A 53 24.80 11.13 -20.97
CA TRP A 53 24.88 10.97 -19.52
C TRP A 53 25.86 11.95 -18.85
N GLU A 54 26.65 12.66 -19.64
CA GLU A 54 27.58 13.67 -19.14
C GLU A 54 26.83 14.98 -18.91
N ASP A 55 26.82 15.46 -17.66
CA ASP A 55 26.32 16.80 -17.35
C ASP A 55 27.32 17.86 -17.82
N LEU A 56 26.79 18.90 -18.45
CA LEU A 56 27.55 19.98 -19.07
C LEU A 56 27.45 21.29 -18.30
N GLN A 57 26.58 21.37 -17.29
CA GLN A 57 26.36 22.60 -16.55
C GLN A 57 26.88 22.53 -15.12
N ASN A 58 26.65 21.43 -14.39
CA ASN A 58 26.83 21.43 -12.93
C ASN A 58 27.57 20.21 -12.36
N ASN A 59 28.14 19.33 -13.20
CA ASN A 59 28.92 18.14 -12.82
C ASN A 59 28.31 17.39 -11.62
N HIS A 60 27.03 17.02 -11.73
CA HIS A 60 26.32 16.32 -10.67
C HIS A 60 26.94 14.93 -10.40
N ALA A 61 27.06 14.55 -9.13
CA ALA A 61 27.57 13.24 -8.69
C ALA A 61 26.75 12.04 -9.21
N ASP A 62 25.57 12.30 -9.78
CA ASP A 62 24.66 11.28 -10.21
C ASP A 62 24.97 10.76 -11.64
N ASP A 63 25.86 11.40 -12.41
CA ASP A 63 26.21 11.02 -13.80
C ASP A 63 26.64 9.54 -13.93
N ALA A 64 27.29 9.00 -12.88
CA ALA A 64 27.66 7.60 -12.80
C ALA A 64 26.45 6.64 -12.86
N ILE A 65 25.31 7.03 -12.28
CA ILE A 65 24.08 6.23 -12.28
C ILE A 65 23.44 6.23 -13.67
N VAL A 66 23.42 7.38 -14.36
CA VAL A 66 22.92 7.43 -15.75
C VAL A 66 23.82 6.61 -16.65
N LYS A 67 25.13 6.73 -16.47
CA LYS A 67 26.11 5.99 -17.24
C LYS A 67 25.94 4.47 -17.07
N ASP A 68 25.68 4.01 -15.85
CA ASP A 68 25.37 2.59 -15.60
C ASP A 68 24.02 2.16 -16.20
N ALA A 69 22.99 3.01 -16.09
CA ALA A 69 21.70 2.75 -16.72
C ALA A 69 21.81 2.70 -18.26
N ALA A 70 22.64 3.54 -18.87
CA ALA A 70 22.83 3.63 -20.32
C ALA A 70 23.32 2.31 -20.92
N LYS A 71 24.15 1.54 -20.20
CA LYS A 71 24.61 0.19 -20.62
C LYS A 71 23.50 -0.84 -20.75
N ARG A 72 22.36 -0.60 -20.11
CA ARG A 72 21.19 -1.49 -20.10
C ARG A 72 20.09 -1.04 -21.07
N MET A 73 20.34 0.05 -21.79
CA MET A 73 19.41 0.67 -22.73
C MET A 73 19.82 0.33 -24.17
N LEU A 74 18.83 0.23 -25.04
CA LEU A 74 19.01 0.20 -26.49
C LEU A 74 18.36 1.45 -27.07
N THR A 75 18.98 2.04 -28.08
CA THR A 75 18.44 3.23 -28.75
C THR A 75 18.22 2.91 -30.20
N VAL A 76 16.97 2.99 -30.66
CA VAL A 76 16.62 2.94 -32.08
C VAL A 76 16.63 4.36 -32.61
N ASP A 77 17.52 4.68 -33.54
CA ASP A 77 17.57 5.99 -34.16
C ASP A 77 17.91 5.87 -35.65
N ILE A 78 17.85 6.98 -36.40
CA ILE A 78 18.31 7.01 -37.79
C ILE A 78 19.79 6.66 -37.82
N ASN A 79 20.19 5.83 -38.80
CA ASN A 79 21.60 5.48 -38.98
C ASN A 79 22.42 6.74 -39.29
N SER A 80 23.47 6.97 -38.50
CA SER A 80 24.38 8.10 -38.68
C SER A 80 25.85 7.71 -38.64
N ASP A 81 26.16 6.42 -38.79
CA ASP A 81 27.54 5.91 -38.67
C ASP A 81 28.43 6.33 -39.85
N ASP A 82 27.80 6.58 -40.99
CA ASP A 82 28.46 7.10 -42.20
C ASP A 82 28.86 8.58 -42.13
N VAL A 83 28.50 9.29 -41.04
CA VAL A 83 28.76 10.73 -40.90
C VAL A 83 30.18 10.96 -40.40
N ASP A 84 30.95 11.76 -41.13
CA ASP A 84 32.29 12.19 -40.71
C ASP A 84 32.19 13.05 -39.42
N PRO A 85 32.79 12.62 -38.31
CA PRO A 85 32.79 13.36 -37.05
C PRO A 85 33.36 14.78 -37.17
N ILE A 86 34.37 14.99 -38.02
CA ILE A 86 35.03 16.28 -38.21
C ILE A 86 34.06 17.24 -38.92
N ILE A 87 33.38 16.77 -39.96
CA ILE A 87 32.40 17.58 -40.70
C ILE A 87 31.20 17.90 -39.79
N LEU A 88 30.74 16.94 -39.00
CA LEU A 88 29.66 17.15 -38.05
C LEU A 88 30.03 18.19 -36.98
N LYS A 89 31.26 18.14 -36.45
CA LYS A 89 31.79 19.13 -35.52
C LYS A 89 31.82 20.52 -36.15
N GLN A 90 32.40 20.64 -37.34
CA GLN A 90 32.44 21.89 -38.10
C GLN A 90 31.04 22.45 -38.36
N PHE A 91 30.07 21.61 -38.72
CA PHE A 91 28.68 22.04 -38.90
C PHE A 91 28.10 22.59 -37.60
N THR A 92 28.24 21.84 -36.51
CA THR A 92 27.72 22.21 -35.18
C THR A 92 28.29 23.54 -34.69
N ASP A 93 29.60 23.74 -34.85
CA ASP A 93 30.30 24.98 -34.44
C ASP A 93 29.85 26.20 -35.28
N ASN A 94 29.43 25.98 -36.52
CA ASN A 94 29.10 27.06 -37.44
C ASN A 94 27.60 27.41 -37.49
N VAL A 95 26.68 26.50 -37.14
CA VAL A 95 25.22 26.74 -37.30
C VAL A 95 24.77 27.98 -36.52
N VAL A 96 25.10 28.06 -35.23
CA VAL A 96 24.61 29.14 -34.36
C VAL A 96 25.23 30.49 -34.71
N PRO A 97 26.56 30.61 -34.89
CA PRO A 97 27.17 31.88 -35.33
C PRO A 97 26.66 32.35 -36.70
N ARG A 98 26.32 31.43 -37.61
CA ARG A 98 25.92 31.78 -38.98
C ARG A 98 24.53 32.39 -39.07
N ILE A 99 23.64 32.16 -38.10
CA ILE A 99 22.33 32.83 -38.01
C ILE A 99 22.47 34.35 -37.85
N ARG A 100 23.57 34.81 -37.25
CA ARG A 100 23.86 36.25 -37.05
C ARG A 100 24.50 36.91 -38.27
N ARG A 101 24.95 36.11 -39.23
CA ARG A 101 25.59 36.59 -40.47
C ARG A 101 24.57 36.56 -41.62
N ASP A 102 24.93 37.17 -42.73
CA ASP A 102 24.15 37.09 -43.97
C ASP A 102 23.96 35.62 -44.40
N PRO A 103 22.80 35.25 -44.98
CA PRO A 103 21.72 36.12 -45.42
C PRO A 103 20.62 36.38 -44.37
N LEU A 104 20.65 35.70 -43.22
CA LEU A 104 19.58 35.81 -42.22
C LEU A 104 19.72 37.06 -41.34
N TYR A 105 20.97 37.47 -41.07
CA TYR A 105 21.34 38.67 -40.31
C TYR A 105 20.49 38.90 -39.05
N CYS A 106 20.38 37.88 -38.19
CA CYS A 106 19.51 37.99 -37.01
C CYS A 106 20.16 38.83 -35.90
N SER A 107 19.58 40.00 -35.62
CA SER A 107 20.04 40.97 -34.60
C SER A 107 19.19 41.00 -33.33
N THR A 108 18.21 40.11 -33.19
CA THR A 108 17.34 40.07 -32.00
C THR A 108 18.13 39.68 -30.74
N GLN A 109 17.67 40.12 -29.56
CA GLN A 109 18.26 39.74 -28.27
C GLN A 109 18.33 38.20 -28.11
N ALA A 110 17.33 37.49 -28.64
CA ALA A 110 17.35 36.04 -28.70
C ALA A 110 18.59 35.56 -29.47
N CYS A 111 18.82 36.01 -30.69
CA CYS A 111 19.98 35.60 -31.50
C CYS A 111 21.33 35.97 -30.87
N MET A 112 21.43 37.14 -30.23
CA MET A 112 22.67 37.61 -29.60
C MET A 112 23.00 36.84 -28.31
N SER A 113 22.00 36.37 -27.56
CA SER A 113 22.18 35.58 -26.32
C SER A 113 22.31 34.06 -26.53
N ASN A 114 22.54 33.62 -27.76
CA ASN A 114 22.60 32.20 -28.13
C ASN A 114 24.02 31.60 -28.14
N GLU A 115 25.03 32.31 -27.65
CA GLU A 115 26.39 31.78 -27.56
C GLU A 115 26.44 30.56 -26.64
N GLY A 116 27.20 29.53 -27.01
CA GLY A 116 27.29 28.27 -26.27
C GLY A 116 26.03 27.41 -26.29
N LYS A 117 24.94 27.83 -26.95
CA LYS A 117 23.74 26.98 -27.10
C LYS A 117 23.92 25.94 -28.20
N ALA A 118 23.37 24.75 -27.98
CA ALA A 118 23.35 23.70 -28.98
C ALA A 118 22.56 24.12 -30.23
N MET A 119 22.96 23.59 -31.39
CA MET A 119 22.22 23.78 -32.63
C MET A 119 20.82 23.15 -32.55
N ALA A 120 19.89 23.62 -33.37
CA ALA A 120 18.53 23.07 -33.41
C ALA A 120 18.53 21.60 -33.87
N THR A 121 17.68 20.77 -33.24
CA THR A 121 17.58 19.33 -33.49
C THR A 121 17.42 18.95 -34.98
N TRP A 122 16.62 19.72 -35.73
CA TRP A 122 16.31 19.44 -37.14
C TRP A 122 17.28 20.09 -38.14
N SER A 123 18.32 20.78 -37.67
CA SER A 123 19.26 21.51 -38.54
C SER A 123 19.99 20.59 -39.53
N ARG A 124 20.43 19.39 -39.09
CA ARG A 124 21.05 18.38 -39.95
C ARG A 124 20.10 17.89 -41.05
N HIS A 125 18.82 17.71 -40.72
CA HIS A 125 17.83 17.28 -41.71
C HIS A 125 17.59 18.36 -42.76
N LEU A 126 17.50 19.63 -42.34
CA LEU A 126 17.38 20.76 -43.27
C LEU A 126 18.61 20.88 -44.15
N HIS A 127 19.81 20.72 -43.60
CA HIS A 127 21.04 20.67 -44.38
C HIS A 127 20.95 19.64 -45.51
N ASP A 128 20.53 18.41 -45.19
CA ASP A 128 20.47 17.32 -46.18
C ASP A 128 19.44 17.58 -47.28
N VAL A 129 18.32 18.24 -46.95
CA VAL A 129 17.32 18.67 -47.95
C VAL A 129 17.90 19.71 -48.91
N PHE A 130 18.61 20.72 -48.40
CA PHE A 130 19.25 21.73 -49.24
C PHE A 130 20.40 21.13 -50.07
N TYR A 131 21.17 20.21 -49.50
CA TYR A 131 22.24 19.51 -50.19
C TYR A 131 21.68 18.65 -51.33
N LEU A 132 20.61 17.88 -51.09
CA LEU A 132 19.88 17.16 -52.12
C LEU A 132 19.40 18.08 -53.24
N TYR A 133 18.82 19.23 -52.90
CA TYR A 133 18.37 20.21 -53.89
C TYR A 133 19.53 20.68 -54.77
N GLY A 134 20.68 21.02 -54.18
CA GLY A 134 21.87 21.43 -54.93
C GLY A 134 22.40 20.33 -55.88
N LEU A 135 22.49 19.09 -55.39
CA LEU A 135 22.89 17.93 -56.19
C LEU A 135 21.93 17.67 -57.37
N SER A 136 20.63 17.80 -57.11
CA SER A 136 19.58 17.59 -58.10
C SER A 136 19.56 18.70 -59.14
N LEU A 137 19.76 19.94 -58.70
CA LEU A 137 19.84 21.10 -59.57
C LEU A 137 21.04 21.02 -60.52
N SER A 138 22.21 20.63 -60.00
CA SER A 138 23.41 20.40 -60.82
C SER A 138 23.16 19.34 -61.91
N SER A 139 22.47 18.25 -61.56
CA SER A 139 22.12 17.20 -62.52
C SER A 139 21.07 17.65 -63.54
N SER A 140 20.08 18.43 -63.09
CA SER A 140 19.03 18.97 -63.95
C SER A 140 19.57 19.97 -64.97
N LEU A 141 20.45 20.89 -64.54
CA LEU A 141 21.10 21.88 -65.41
C LEU A 141 22.11 21.25 -66.38
N ALA A 142 22.71 20.11 -66.03
CA ALA A 142 23.56 19.35 -66.95
C ALA A 142 22.75 18.73 -68.11
N LEU A 143 21.48 18.37 -67.87
CA LEU A 143 20.58 17.81 -68.87
C LEU A 143 19.89 18.89 -69.71
N ASP A 144 19.42 19.96 -69.05
CA ASP A 144 18.80 21.11 -69.69
C ASP A 144 19.38 22.41 -69.12
N PRO A 145 20.42 22.99 -69.74
CA PRO A 145 21.07 24.20 -69.26
C PRO A 145 20.14 25.43 -69.23
N ILE A 146 19.03 25.42 -69.97
CA ILE A 146 18.14 26.58 -70.13
C ILE A 146 16.93 26.46 -69.19
N ASN A 147 16.26 25.31 -69.14
CA ASN A 147 15.05 25.12 -68.33
C ASN A 147 15.22 24.16 -67.15
N GLY A 148 16.43 23.64 -66.89
CA GLY A 148 16.67 22.67 -65.81
C GLY A 148 16.31 23.17 -64.41
N LEU A 149 16.30 24.50 -64.20
CA LEU A 149 15.85 25.11 -62.93
C LEU A 149 14.32 25.15 -62.80
N SER A 150 13.60 25.40 -63.90
CA SER A 150 12.14 25.59 -63.93
C SER A 150 11.36 24.31 -64.22
N ASN A 151 12.02 23.28 -64.75
CA ASN A 151 11.41 21.99 -65.05
C ASN A 151 11.30 21.10 -63.81
N ALA A 152 10.14 21.13 -63.15
CA ALA A 152 9.85 20.35 -61.95
C ALA A 152 9.94 18.83 -62.19
N ILE A 153 9.66 18.33 -63.40
CA ILE A 153 9.75 16.90 -63.71
C ILE A 153 11.22 16.48 -63.74
N THR A 154 12.07 17.17 -64.49
CA THR A 154 13.50 16.87 -64.55
C THR A 154 14.15 16.98 -63.17
N LEU A 155 13.79 18.02 -62.41
CA LEU A 155 14.33 18.23 -61.07
C LEU A 155 13.88 17.14 -60.09
N SER A 156 12.60 16.77 -60.08
CA SER A 156 12.08 15.70 -59.20
C SER A 156 12.65 14.33 -59.55
N GLN A 157 12.89 14.03 -60.83
CA GLN A 157 13.61 12.83 -61.23
C GLN A 157 15.08 12.86 -60.77
N ALA A 158 15.75 14.00 -60.87
CA ALA A 158 17.12 14.16 -60.39
C ALA A 158 17.26 14.00 -58.86
N MET A 159 16.21 14.30 -58.10
CA MET A 159 16.14 14.09 -56.64
C MET A 159 16.10 12.61 -56.22
N LYS A 160 15.74 11.70 -57.13
CA LYS A 160 15.78 10.26 -56.87
C LYS A 160 17.22 9.78 -56.89
N ARG A 161 17.84 9.69 -55.71
CA ARG A 161 19.22 9.26 -55.54
C ARG A 161 19.52 8.86 -54.11
N SER A 162 20.70 8.27 -53.94
CA SER A 162 21.33 8.09 -52.63
C SER A 162 22.52 9.05 -52.50
N PHE A 163 22.69 9.68 -51.35
CA PHE A 163 23.84 10.53 -51.06
C PHE A 163 24.22 10.46 -49.57
N LYS A 164 25.46 10.79 -49.23
CA LYS A 164 25.92 10.93 -47.85
C LYS A 164 25.65 12.35 -47.36
N GLY A 165 24.77 12.47 -46.37
CA GLY A 165 24.43 13.74 -45.73
C GLY A 165 24.98 13.81 -44.30
N LEU A 166 24.60 14.86 -43.58
CA LEU A 166 24.89 14.99 -42.15
C LEU A 166 24.01 14.08 -41.31
N THR A 167 22.92 13.51 -41.84
CA THR A 167 22.08 12.49 -41.17
C THR A 167 22.36 11.07 -41.68
N GLY A 168 23.59 10.79 -42.11
CA GLY A 168 24.02 9.49 -42.62
C GLY A 168 23.70 9.29 -44.10
N LEU A 169 23.54 8.03 -44.50
CA LEU A 169 23.13 7.68 -45.85
C LEU A 169 21.66 8.07 -46.07
N VAL A 170 21.41 8.95 -47.04
CA VAL A 170 20.07 9.42 -47.40
C VAL A 170 19.72 8.86 -48.77
N THR A 171 18.68 8.03 -48.82
CA THR A 171 18.15 7.47 -50.07
C THR A 171 16.74 7.99 -50.30
N ILE A 172 16.49 8.60 -51.46
CA ILE A 172 15.17 9.05 -51.89
C ILE A 172 14.61 8.04 -52.89
N ASN A 173 13.42 7.52 -52.60
CA ASN A 173 12.75 6.52 -53.44
C ASN A 173 12.07 7.14 -54.66
N GLU A 174 11.48 6.28 -55.49
CA GLU A 174 10.74 6.67 -56.70
C GLU A 174 9.56 7.61 -56.43
N ASN A 175 9.00 7.59 -55.22
CA ASN A 175 7.91 8.46 -54.79
C ASN A 175 8.40 9.79 -54.18
N GLY A 176 9.69 10.09 -54.24
CA GLY A 176 10.27 11.31 -53.66
C GLY A 176 10.30 11.30 -52.12
N THR A 177 10.15 10.13 -51.49
CA THR A 177 10.17 9.97 -50.04
C THR A 177 11.52 9.40 -49.60
N ARG A 178 12.05 9.90 -48.47
CA ARG A 178 13.26 9.33 -47.87
C ARG A 178 12.96 7.91 -47.36
N VAL A 179 13.75 6.94 -47.80
CA VAL A 179 13.77 5.60 -47.24
C VAL A 179 14.48 5.67 -45.89
N PRO A 180 13.80 5.39 -44.77
CA PRO A 180 14.45 5.42 -43.47
C PRO A 180 15.36 4.20 -43.32
N LEU A 181 16.59 4.44 -42.88
CA LEU A 181 17.49 3.44 -42.37
C LEU A 181 17.63 3.68 -40.86
N TYR A 182 17.12 2.75 -40.06
CA TYR A 182 17.21 2.80 -38.62
C TYR A 182 18.27 1.85 -38.12
N SER A 183 18.91 2.23 -37.02
CA SER A 183 19.92 1.44 -36.32
C SER A 183 19.53 1.30 -34.86
N VAL A 184 19.66 0.09 -34.35
CA VAL A 184 19.57 -0.21 -32.92
C VAL A 184 20.98 -0.13 -32.36
N TYR A 185 21.25 0.96 -31.67
CA TYR A 185 22.50 1.18 -30.97
C TYR A 185 22.44 0.62 -29.55
N GLY A 186 23.58 0.15 -29.06
CA GLY A 186 23.85 0.02 -27.63
C GLY A 186 25.28 0.45 -27.33
N LEU A 187 25.73 0.16 -26.12
CA LEU A 187 27.09 0.48 -25.67
C LEU A 187 27.95 -0.78 -25.57
N ASP A 188 29.22 -0.66 -25.93
CA ASP A 188 30.23 -1.70 -25.75
C ASP A 188 30.83 -1.69 -24.32
N SER A 189 31.82 -2.55 -24.06
CA SER A 189 32.54 -2.57 -22.78
C SER A 189 33.29 -1.27 -22.45
N SER A 190 33.63 -0.49 -23.47
CA SER A 190 34.34 0.79 -23.38
C SER A 190 33.39 1.98 -23.20
N TYR A 191 32.07 1.75 -23.15
CA TYR A 191 31.01 2.76 -23.18
C TYR A 191 30.96 3.56 -24.49
N ASP A 192 31.46 2.99 -25.58
CA ASP A 192 31.31 3.56 -26.91
C ASP A 192 30.05 3.03 -27.59
N GLN A 193 29.48 3.85 -28.47
CA GLN A 193 28.29 3.50 -29.24
C GLN A 193 28.63 2.45 -30.29
N THR A 194 27.81 1.40 -30.40
CA THR A 194 27.94 0.37 -31.44
C THR A 194 26.58 0.06 -32.04
N ASP A 195 26.52 -0.11 -33.37
CA ASP A 195 25.33 -0.53 -34.10
C ASP A 195 25.17 -2.05 -34.06
N TYR A 196 24.07 -2.54 -33.47
CA TYR A 196 23.82 -3.98 -33.38
C TYR A 196 22.90 -4.47 -34.50
N LEU A 197 21.92 -3.67 -34.90
CA LEU A 197 20.91 -4.05 -35.89
C LEU A 197 20.60 -2.86 -36.78
N ASN A 198 20.65 -3.06 -38.09
CA ASN A 198 20.24 -2.06 -39.07
C ASN A 198 18.99 -2.58 -39.76
N PHE A 199 17.96 -1.75 -39.85
CA PHE A 199 16.72 -2.15 -40.52
C PHE A 199 16.12 -1.00 -41.32
N THR A 200 15.47 -1.38 -42.40
CA THR A 200 14.79 -0.46 -43.31
C THR A 200 13.40 -1.01 -43.61
N ILE A 201 12.49 -0.11 -43.97
CA ILE A 201 11.11 -0.45 -44.32
C ILE A 201 10.96 -0.20 -45.82
N THR A 202 10.89 -1.28 -46.59
CA THR A 202 10.71 -1.24 -48.06
C THR A 202 9.43 -1.99 -48.40
N ASP A 203 8.54 -1.35 -49.17
CA ASP A 203 7.25 -1.93 -49.61
C ASP A 203 6.37 -2.51 -48.49
N GLY A 204 6.43 -1.89 -47.30
CA GLY A 204 5.66 -2.32 -46.12
C GLY A 204 6.26 -3.49 -45.35
N TYR A 205 7.40 -4.04 -45.78
CA TYR A 205 8.12 -5.10 -45.10
C TYR A 205 9.38 -4.56 -44.41
N VAL A 206 9.68 -5.11 -43.23
CA VAL A 206 10.92 -4.79 -42.49
C VAL A 206 12.04 -5.69 -43.01
N VAL A 207 13.05 -5.07 -43.62
CA VAL A 207 14.30 -5.73 -44.01
C VAL A 207 15.32 -5.46 -42.92
N LEU A 208 15.79 -6.50 -42.26
CA LEU A 208 16.68 -6.42 -41.10
C LEU A 208 18.04 -7.07 -41.41
N SER A 209 19.10 -6.34 -41.07
CA SER A 209 20.48 -6.78 -41.10
C SER A 209 21.05 -6.78 -39.68
N LYS A 210 21.72 -7.86 -39.29
CA LYS A 210 22.36 -7.99 -37.98
C LYS A 210 23.83 -7.57 -38.10
N GLY A 211 24.28 -6.64 -37.27
CA GLY A 211 25.68 -6.24 -37.13
C GLY A 211 26.49 -7.17 -36.21
N TYR A 212 25.84 -8.08 -35.49
CA TYR A 212 26.49 -9.05 -34.59
C TYR A 212 26.36 -10.49 -35.11
N THR A 213 27.35 -11.32 -34.79
CA THR A 213 27.34 -12.77 -35.02
C THR A 213 26.85 -13.54 -33.80
N ASP A 214 27.25 -13.11 -32.60
CA ASP A 214 26.87 -13.70 -31.32
C ASP A 214 25.98 -12.74 -30.52
N GLU A 215 24.87 -13.24 -29.96
CA GLU A 215 23.96 -12.46 -29.10
C GLU A 215 24.65 -12.02 -27.80
N TYR A 216 25.78 -12.65 -27.43
CA TYR A 216 26.63 -12.21 -26.33
C TYR A 216 27.01 -10.72 -26.45
N ALA A 217 27.24 -10.23 -27.67
CA ALA A 217 27.64 -8.83 -27.90
C ALA A 217 26.59 -7.83 -27.43
N ILE A 218 25.30 -8.06 -27.74
CA ILE A 218 24.20 -7.17 -27.32
C ILE A 218 24.00 -7.25 -25.80
N TRP A 219 24.09 -8.45 -25.25
CA TRP A 219 23.74 -8.71 -23.86
C TRP A 219 24.95 -8.76 -22.93
N GLN A 220 26.10 -8.22 -23.35
CA GLN A 220 27.34 -8.24 -22.58
C GLN A 220 27.15 -7.61 -21.19
N SER A 221 26.40 -6.50 -21.12
CA SER A 221 26.05 -5.83 -19.86
C SER A 221 25.21 -6.69 -18.90
N ARG A 222 24.63 -7.80 -19.40
CA ARG A 222 23.80 -8.76 -18.65
C ARG A 222 24.44 -10.15 -18.59
N GLY A 223 25.78 -10.22 -18.67
CA GLY A 223 26.51 -11.49 -18.63
C GLY A 223 26.27 -12.36 -19.88
N GLY A 224 25.92 -11.75 -21.00
CA GLY A 224 25.74 -12.43 -22.29
C GLY A 224 24.42 -13.14 -22.48
N LYS A 225 23.47 -12.98 -21.56
CA LYS A 225 22.18 -13.67 -21.60
C LYS A 225 21.06 -12.72 -21.99
N ARG A 226 20.29 -13.11 -23.01
CA ARG A 226 19.06 -12.40 -23.39
C ARG A 226 18.10 -12.40 -22.19
N PRO A 227 17.58 -11.23 -21.78
CA PRO A 227 16.56 -11.14 -20.74
C PRO A 227 15.24 -11.76 -21.20
N LEU A 228 14.43 -12.19 -20.23
CA LEU A 228 13.13 -12.76 -20.50
C LEU A 228 12.19 -11.70 -21.10
N SER A 229 11.34 -12.10 -22.05
CA SER A 229 10.32 -11.21 -22.63
C SER A 229 9.26 -10.77 -21.61
N VAL A 230 9.09 -11.55 -20.54
CA VAL A 230 8.20 -11.26 -19.42
C VAL A 230 9.01 -11.42 -18.13
N PRO A 231 8.96 -10.47 -17.18
CA PRO A 231 9.63 -10.60 -15.90
C PRO A 231 9.19 -11.86 -15.15
N ALA A 232 10.07 -12.40 -14.29
CA ALA A 232 9.80 -13.62 -13.54
C ALA A 232 8.52 -13.53 -12.69
N CYS A 233 8.22 -12.35 -12.15
CA CYS A 233 7.00 -12.11 -11.36
C CYS A 233 5.87 -11.40 -12.14
N GLY A 234 5.97 -11.37 -13.47
CA GLY A 234 5.05 -10.62 -14.33
C GLY A 234 5.26 -9.10 -14.21
N PHE A 235 4.76 -8.34 -15.20
CA PHE A 235 4.93 -6.88 -15.23
C PHE A 235 4.31 -6.15 -14.02
N MET A 236 3.31 -6.75 -13.37
CA MET A 236 2.64 -6.18 -12.19
C MET A 236 3.14 -6.77 -10.86
N GLY A 237 4.11 -7.69 -10.89
CA GLY A 237 4.63 -8.36 -9.70
C GLY A 237 3.67 -9.38 -9.06
N GLU A 238 2.51 -9.64 -9.67
CA GLU A 238 1.47 -10.49 -9.07
C GLU A 238 1.77 -11.99 -9.10
N ASN A 239 2.71 -12.43 -9.95
CA ASN A 239 3.09 -13.84 -10.07
C ASN A 239 4.19 -14.26 -9.09
N CYS A 240 4.72 -13.32 -8.30
CA CYS A 240 5.66 -13.64 -7.23
C CYS A 240 4.91 -14.40 -6.12
N PRO A 241 5.50 -15.46 -5.52
CA PRO A 241 4.93 -16.08 -4.34
C PRO A 241 4.82 -15.03 -3.23
N LYS A 242 3.59 -14.71 -2.82
CA LYS A 242 3.34 -13.73 -1.75
C LYS A 242 3.75 -14.32 -0.41
N GLY A 243 4.21 -13.48 0.50
CA GLY A 243 4.49 -13.92 1.87
C GLY A 243 3.22 -14.42 2.55
N PHE A 244 3.35 -15.40 3.46
CA PHE A 244 2.21 -15.99 4.19
C PHE A 244 1.29 -14.92 4.81
N TRP A 245 1.87 -13.85 5.39
CA TRP A 245 1.08 -12.79 5.99
C TRP A 245 0.31 -11.96 4.94
N GLU A 246 0.86 -11.67 3.76
CA GLU A 246 0.16 -10.88 2.74
C GLU A 246 -1.04 -11.62 2.14
N GLU A 247 -0.92 -12.94 1.98
CA GLU A 247 -2.00 -13.77 1.42
C GLU A 247 -3.04 -14.16 2.49
N TYR A 248 -2.60 -14.49 3.70
CA TYR A 248 -3.47 -15.06 4.73
C TYR A 248 -3.92 -14.08 5.83
N THR A 249 -3.51 -12.80 5.83
CA THR A 249 -3.93 -11.83 6.86
C THR A 249 -5.46 -11.77 7.01
N THR A 250 -6.19 -11.73 5.90
CA THR A 250 -7.67 -11.70 5.93
C THR A 250 -8.24 -12.97 6.57
N TYR A 251 -7.71 -14.14 6.22
CA TYR A 251 -8.16 -15.42 6.77
C TYR A 251 -7.81 -15.56 8.26
N VAL A 252 -6.62 -15.15 8.67
CA VAL A 252 -6.17 -15.15 10.07
C VAL A 252 -7.00 -14.18 10.91
N ALA A 253 -7.30 -12.99 10.39
CA ALA A 253 -8.15 -12.00 11.08
C ALA A 253 -9.58 -12.52 11.29
N VAL A 254 -10.19 -13.12 10.25
CA VAL A 254 -11.53 -13.72 10.35
C VAL A 254 -11.53 -14.90 11.33
N GLY A 255 -10.53 -15.79 11.25
CA GLY A 255 -10.39 -16.92 12.17
C GLY A 255 -10.26 -16.46 13.62
N GLY A 256 -9.42 -15.45 13.88
CA GLY A 256 -9.28 -14.84 15.21
C GLY A 256 -10.57 -14.22 15.73
N ALA A 257 -11.32 -13.53 14.88
CA ALA A 257 -12.60 -12.93 15.27
C ALA A 257 -13.65 -14.00 15.64
N VAL A 258 -13.75 -15.08 14.88
CA VAL A 258 -14.68 -16.19 15.17
C VAL A 258 -14.34 -16.86 16.51
N ILE A 259 -13.05 -17.12 16.77
CA ILE A 259 -12.60 -17.69 18.05
C ILE A 259 -12.90 -16.71 19.20
N GLY A 260 -12.66 -15.41 19.00
CA GLY A 260 -12.98 -14.37 19.99
C GLY A 260 -14.47 -14.33 20.35
N ILE A 261 -15.35 -14.35 19.34
CA ILE A 261 -16.81 -14.38 19.56
C ILE A 261 -17.21 -15.66 20.31
N PHE A 262 -16.64 -16.81 19.94
CA PHE A 262 -16.91 -18.08 20.62
C PHE A 262 -16.48 -18.03 22.10
N LEU A 263 -15.31 -17.47 22.41
CA LEU A 263 -14.85 -17.32 23.79
C LEU A 263 -15.75 -16.38 24.60
N ILE A 264 -16.20 -15.27 24.00
CA ILE A 264 -17.15 -14.35 24.66
C ILE A 264 -18.48 -15.05 24.92
N ALA A 265 -18.99 -15.84 23.96
CA ALA A 265 -20.20 -16.62 24.13
C ALA A 265 -20.09 -17.67 25.26
N VAL A 266 -18.94 -18.35 25.37
CA VAL A 266 -18.69 -19.31 26.46
C VAL A 266 -18.63 -18.59 27.82
N VAL A 267 -17.91 -17.47 27.92
CA VAL A 267 -17.79 -16.71 29.17
C VAL A 267 -19.15 -16.18 29.62
N THR A 268 -19.91 -15.57 28.71
CA THR A 268 -21.27 -15.07 29.01
C THR A 268 -22.21 -16.19 29.43
N PHE A 269 -22.12 -17.38 28.79
CA PHE A 269 -22.90 -18.55 29.19
C PHE A 269 -22.53 -19.04 30.60
N VAL A 270 -21.25 -19.09 30.94
CA VAL A 270 -20.79 -19.48 32.28
C VAL A 270 -21.28 -18.48 33.35
N ILE A 271 -21.20 -17.18 33.07
CA ILE A 271 -21.73 -16.13 33.96
C ILE A 271 -23.24 -16.27 34.14
N TYR A 272 -23.98 -16.54 33.05
CA TYR A 272 -25.41 -16.76 33.12
C TYR A 272 -25.79 -17.99 33.97
N VAL A 273 -25.11 -19.13 33.79
CA VAL A 273 -25.37 -20.35 34.58
C VAL A 273 -25.01 -20.17 36.05
N THR A 274 -23.88 -19.50 36.34
CA THR A 274 -23.45 -19.26 37.74
C THR A 274 -24.39 -18.28 38.45
N SER A 275 -24.80 -17.18 37.81
CA SER A 275 -25.77 -16.22 38.37
C SER A 275 -27.15 -16.85 38.62
N LEU A 276 -27.62 -17.74 37.75
CA LEU A 276 -28.85 -18.51 37.97
C LEU A 276 -28.74 -19.45 39.17
N LYS A 277 -27.63 -20.19 39.29
CA LYS A 277 -27.41 -21.09 40.43
C LYS A 277 -27.31 -20.32 41.75
N ILE A 278 -26.61 -19.18 41.77
CA ILE A 278 -26.52 -18.32 42.96
C ILE A 278 -27.90 -17.81 43.37
N SER A 279 -28.70 -17.35 42.41
CA SER A 279 -30.07 -16.86 42.67
C SER A 279 -30.99 -17.95 43.21
N ALA A 280 -30.89 -19.17 42.67
CA ALA A 280 -31.65 -20.33 43.16
C ALA A 280 -31.22 -20.76 44.58
N THR A 281 -29.91 -20.79 44.86
CA THR A 281 -29.39 -21.11 46.20
C THR A 281 -29.80 -20.06 47.23
N PHE A 282 -29.73 -18.77 46.88
CA PHE A 282 -30.16 -17.69 47.76
C PHE A 282 -31.67 -17.77 48.07
N TYR A 283 -32.50 -18.12 47.08
CA TYR A 283 -33.93 -18.31 47.29
C TYR A 283 -34.22 -19.46 48.27
N ARG A 284 -33.52 -20.59 48.16
CA ARG A 284 -33.70 -21.74 49.07
C ARG A 284 -33.33 -21.40 50.52
N ILE A 285 -32.18 -20.75 50.73
CA ILE A 285 -31.73 -20.34 52.07
C ILE A 285 -32.73 -19.37 52.71
N ARG A 286 -33.31 -18.47 51.93
CA ARG A 286 -34.30 -17.50 52.43
C ARG A 286 -35.60 -18.17 52.91
N GLN A 287 -36.05 -19.24 52.26
CA GLN A 287 -37.24 -19.98 52.69
C GLN A 287 -37.02 -20.68 54.04
N GLU A 288 -35.86 -21.33 54.22
CA GLU A 288 -35.51 -21.99 55.48
C GLU A 288 -35.43 -21.01 56.67
N GLN A 289 -35.01 -19.77 56.43
CA GLN A 289 -34.99 -18.74 57.47
C GLN A 289 -36.40 -18.31 57.90
N ILE A 290 -37.34 -18.22 56.96
CA ILE A 290 -38.74 -17.87 57.26
C ILE A 290 -39.39 -18.98 58.09
N GLU A 291 -39.15 -20.25 57.75
CA GLU A 291 -39.66 -21.40 58.49
C GLU A 291 -39.10 -21.46 59.91
N ARG A 292 -37.78 -21.26 60.08
CA ARG A 292 -37.17 -21.21 61.42
C ARG A 292 -37.75 -20.09 62.28
N ASN A 293 -37.94 -18.90 61.73
CA ASN A 293 -38.57 -17.81 62.46
C ASN A 293 -40.00 -18.18 62.89
N ARG A 294 -40.80 -18.81 62.02
CA ARG A 294 -42.17 -19.22 62.36
C ARG A 294 -42.24 -20.20 63.53
N LEU A 295 -41.28 -21.11 63.65
CA LEU A 295 -41.21 -22.08 64.75
C LEU A 295 -40.89 -21.41 66.10
N LEU A 296 -40.13 -20.31 66.11
CA LEU A 296 -39.80 -19.58 67.35
C LEU A 296 -41.02 -18.91 68.02
N TRP A 297 -42.09 -18.64 67.26
CA TRP A 297 -43.34 -18.06 67.79
C TRP A 297 -44.31 -19.10 68.36
N GLN A 298 -43.99 -20.40 68.28
CA GLN A 298 -44.84 -21.45 68.83
C GLN A 298 -44.48 -21.71 70.30
N ILE A 299 -45.37 -21.33 71.22
CA ILE A 299 -45.19 -21.55 72.66
C ILE A 299 -45.94 -22.84 73.05
N PRO A 300 -45.24 -23.87 73.55
CA PRO A 300 -45.89 -25.10 73.98
C PRO A 300 -46.73 -24.87 75.24
N HIS A 301 -47.96 -25.41 75.24
CA HIS A 301 -48.92 -25.23 76.35
C HIS A 301 -48.41 -25.72 77.71
N SER A 302 -47.49 -26.69 77.74
CA SER A 302 -46.87 -27.18 78.98
C SER A 302 -46.07 -26.13 79.76
N LYS A 303 -45.67 -25.02 79.10
CA LYS A 303 -44.99 -23.90 79.77
C LYS A 303 -45.96 -22.93 80.47
N LEU A 304 -47.27 -23.06 80.25
CA LEU A 304 -48.28 -22.22 80.88
C LEU A 304 -48.65 -22.81 82.25
N ARG A 305 -48.45 -22.02 83.30
CA ARG A 305 -48.86 -22.39 84.67
C ARG A 305 -50.13 -21.65 85.06
N LYS A 306 -51.10 -22.37 85.63
CA LYS A 306 -52.33 -21.78 86.18
C LYS A 306 -52.02 -21.09 87.52
N PRO A 307 -52.69 -19.96 87.84
CA PRO A 307 -52.56 -19.34 89.16
C PRO A 307 -53.05 -20.27 90.27
N ALA A 308 -52.34 -20.28 91.41
CA ALA A 308 -52.68 -21.12 92.55
C ALA A 308 -54.00 -20.67 93.20
N ASN A 309 -54.85 -21.63 93.58
CA ASN A 309 -56.17 -21.36 94.13
C ASN A 309 -56.05 -20.98 95.62
N MET A 310 -56.75 -19.92 96.05
CA MET A 310 -56.54 -19.30 97.39
C MET A 310 -56.79 -20.26 98.57
N ARG A 311 -57.57 -21.33 98.37
CA ARG A 311 -57.79 -22.39 99.37
C ARG A 311 -56.57 -23.28 99.63
N GLU A 312 -55.61 -23.38 98.71
CA GLU A 312 -54.40 -24.20 98.86
C GLU A 312 -53.22 -23.43 99.47
N LEU A 313 -53.21 -22.08 99.40
CA LEU A 313 -52.15 -21.26 100.01
C LEU A 313 -52.20 -21.22 101.55
N GLN A 314 -53.33 -21.57 102.16
CA GLN A 314 -53.55 -21.47 103.60
C GLN A 314 -53.11 -22.72 104.40
N GLN A 315 -52.70 -23.80 103.73
CA GLN A 315 -52.30 -25.07 104.35
C GLN A 315 -50.78 -25.34 104.40
N GLN A 316 -49.92 -24.39 104.03
CA GLN A 316 -48.48 -24.59 104.12
C GLN A 316 -47.86 -23.76 105.24
N SER A 317 -47.68 -24.39 106.40
CA SER A 317 -46.82 -23.89 107.47
C SER A 317 -45.79 -24.95 107.89
N LYS A 318 -44.54 -24.49 108.06
CA LYS A 318 -43.42 -25.04 108.85
C LYS A 318 -42.74 -26.33 108.34
N ARG A 319 -41.55 -26.18 107.73
CA ARG A 319 -40.25 -26.54 108.35
C ARG A 319 -39.02 -26.28 107.43
N SER A 320 -38.00 -25.72 108.09
CA SER A 320 -36.53 -25.76 107.91
C SER A 320 -35.79 -25.26 106.66
N LEU A 321 -34.99 -24.21 106.94
CA LEU A 321 -33.54 -24.05 106.71
C LEU A 321 -33.01 -24.03 105.26
N GLN A 322 -32.74 -22.81 104.76
CA GLN A 322 -31.38 -22.27 104.51
C GLN A 322 -31.31 -21.38 103.24
N SER A 323 -31.15 -20.06 103.47
CA SER A 323 -30.78 -18.94 102.54
C SER A 323 -31.74 -18.59 101.39
N GLY A 324 -32.00 -17.34 101.01
CA GLY A 324 -31.60 -15.99 101.42
C GLY A 324 -32.62 -14.97 100.84
N PRO A 325 -32.64 -13.70 101.26
CA PRO A 325 -33.78 -12.82 101.03
C PRO A 325 -33.77 -12.21 99.63
N SER A 326 -34.88 -12.29 98.91
CA SER A 326 -35.20 -11.36 97.83
C SER A 326 -36.60 -10.81 98.05
N VAL A 327 -36.61 -9.51 98.33
CA VAL A 327 -37.74 -8.66 98.64
C VAL A 327 -38.78 -8.75 97.53
N MET A 328 -39.96 -9.27 97.84
CA MET A 328 -41.17 -9.06 97.05
C MET A 328 -41.69 -7.66 97.41
N THR A 329 -41.37 -6.67 96.58
CA THR A 329 -42.05 -5.36 96.64
C THR A 329 -43.49 -5.58 96.22
N GLY A 330 -44.40 -5.42 97.19
CA GLY A 330 -45.82 -5.50 96.99
C GLY A 330 -46.31 -4.32 96.16
N ASP A 331 -46.66 -4.60 94.91
CA ASP A 331 -47.80 -3.98 94.27
C ASP A 331 -48.25 -4.87 93.10
N SER A 332 -49.55 -5.00 92.89
CA SER A 332 -50.24 -5.95 91.99
C SER A 332 -50.54 -7.34 92.57
N ARG A 333 -51.36 -7.38 93.63
CA ARG A 333 -52.18 -8.57 93.93
C ARG A 333 -53.17 -8.81 92.79
N PHE A 334 -52.78 -9.57 91.77
CA PHE A 334 -53.73 -10.13 90.81
C PHE A 334 -54.43 -11.32 91.46
N THR A 335 -55.56 -11.06 92.10
CA THR A 335 -56.46 -12.12 92.59
C THR A 335 -57.17 -12.75 91.39
N SER A 336 -57.29 -14.08 91.41
CA SER A 336 -57.85 -14.93 90.34
C SER A 336 -59.34 -14.72 90.03
N GLU A 337 -59.94 -13.61 90.47
CA GLU A 337 -61.36 -13.26 90.32
C GLU A 337 -61.53 -11.92 89.58
N THR A 338 -60.70 -11.67 88.56
CA THR A 338 -60.94 -10.59 87.59
C THR A 338 -61.30 -11.21 86.24
N ASP A 339 -62.57 -11.05 85.86
CA ASP A 339 -63.20 -11.76 84.74
C ASP A 339 -62.90 -11.03 83.41
N PHE A 340 -61.92 -11.52 82.62
CA PHE A 340 -61.52 -10.96 81.32
C PHE A 340 -62.27 -11.63 80.15
N GLY A 341 -63.59 -11.78 80.26
CA GLY A 341 -64.43 -12.33 79.19
C GLY A 341 -63.94 -13.69 78.66
N SER A 342 -63.68 -13.79 77.35
CA SER A 342 -63.23 -15.03 76.69
C SER A 342 -61.75 -15.38 76.89
N TYR A 343 -61.02 -14.62 77.71
CA TYR A 343 -59.58 -14.81 77.95
C TYR A 343 -59.31 -15.29 79.38
N GLU A 344 -58.44 -16.29 79.50
CA GLU A 344 -57.95 -16.83 80.78
C GLU A 344 -56.51 -16.36 81.03
N ILE A 345 -56.19 -16.00 82.27
CA ILE A 345 -54.83 -15.60 82.68
C ILE A 345 -54.00 -16.84 83.02
N TYR A 346 -52.84 -16.96 82.39
CA TYR A 346 -51.80 -17.94 82.72
C TYR A 346 -50.48 -17.20 83.01
N PHE A 347 -49.56 -17.86 83.70
CA PHE A 347 -48.19 -17.38 83.83
C PHE A 347 -47.29 -18.14 82.85
N LEU A 348 -46.60 -17.39 81.99
CA LEU A 348 -45.50 -17.91 81.18
C LEU A 348 -44.20 -17.49 81.86
N GLU A 349 -43.51 -18.48 82.45
CA GLU A 349 -42.36 -18.25 83.31
C GLU A 349 -42.67 -17.38 84.54
N LYS A 350 -42.49 -16.06 84.46
CA LYS A 350 -42.76 -15.08 85.53
C LYS A 350 -43.71 -13.96 85.13
N ASP A 351 -44.09 -13.89 83.86
CA ASP A 351 -44.96 -12.84 83.33
C ASP A 351 -46.38 -13.36 83.16
N ALA A 352 -47.37 -12.52 83.51
CA ALA A 352 -48.77 -12.83 83.29
C ALA A 352 -49.11 -12.66 81.80
N VAL A 353 -49.63 -13.71 81.18
CA VAL A 353 -50.07 -13.72 79.78
C VAL A 353 -51.56 -14.00 79.68
N LEU A 354 -52.23 -13.29 78.78
CA LEU A 354 -53.62 -13.54 78.42
C LEU A 354 -53.68 -14.63 77.37
N THR A 355 -54.51 -15.65 77.61
CA THR A 355 -54.70 -16.77 76.69
C THR A 355 -56.16 -16.83 76.27
N ALA A 356 -56.42 -17.07 74.99
CA ALA A 356 -57.76 -17.38 74.49
C ALA A 356 -57.82 -18.85 74.10
N LYS A 357 -58.85 -19.55 74.56
CA LYS A 357 -59.14 -20.90 74.11
C LYS A 357 -60.06 -20.82 72.90
N TYR A 358 -59.54 -21.23 71.75
CA TYR A 358 -60.35 -21.43 70.56
C TYR A 358 -60.92 -22.84 70.56
N PRO A 359 -62.20 -23.04 70.18
CA PRO A 359 -62.76 -24.38 70.05
C PRO A 359 -62.00 -25.14 68.98
N VAL A 360 -61.74 -26.42 69.23
CA VAL A 360 -61.12 -27.30 68.24
C VAL A 360 -62.17 -27.61 67.18
N THR A 361 -62.15 -26.88 66.08
CA THR A 361 -62.89 -27.24 64.86
C THR A 361 -62.09 -28.32 64.12
N GLY A 362 -62.74 -29.46 63.86
CA GLY A 362 -62.16 -30.47 62.99
C GLY A 362 -61.96 -29.89 61.58
N LEU A 363 -60.74 -29.96 61.07
CA LEU A 363 -60.43 -29.53 59.70
C LEU A 363 -61.19 -30.40 58.71
N THR A 364 -61.94 -29.78 57.80
CA THR A 364 -62.61 -30.51 56.72
C THR A 364 -61.60 -30.85 55.61
N ARG A 365 -61.93 -31.82 54.75
CA ARG A 365 -61.07 -32.20 53.62
C ARG A 365 -60.76 -31.03 52.67
N ASN A 366 -61.62 -30.02 52.61
CA ASN A 366 -61.40 -28.80 51.82
C ASN A 366 -60.40 -27.84 52.48
N ASP A 367 -60.25 -27.87 53.80
CA ASP A 367 -59.26 -27.03 54.51
C ASP A 367 -57.84 -27.55 54.27
N TYR A 368 -57.66 -28.87 54.18
CA TYR A 368 -56.38 -29.50 53.83
C TYR A 368 -55.87 -29.12 52.43
N LEU A 369 -56.77 -28.73 51.50
CA LEU A 369 -56.38 -28.28 50.15
C LEU A 369 -55.89 -26.83 50.11
N LYS A 370 -56.20 -26.02 51.13
CA LYS A 370 -55.75 -24.62 51.23
C LYS A 370 -54.39 -24.46 51.90
N PHE A 371 -53.94 -25.46 52.65
CA PHE A 371 -52.60 -25.46 53.21
C PHE A 371 -51.61 -26.03 52.18
N PRO A 372 -50.47 -25.38 51.92
CA PRO A 372 -49.45 -25.94 51.05
C PRO A 372 -49.01 -27.29 51.64
N GLN A 373 -49.16 -28.36 50.85
CA GLN A 373 -48.55 -29.64 51.18
C GLN A 373 -47.04 -29.46 51.03
N VAL A 374 -46.31 -29.59 52.13
CA VAL A 374 -44.84 -29.60 52.14
C VAL A 374 -44.35 -30.89 51.50
#